data_AF-A0A5R9FQK1-F1
#
_entry.id   AF-A0A5R9FQK1-F1
#
_cell.length_a   1.000
_cell.length_b   1.000
_cell.length_c   1.000
_cell.angle_alpha   90.00
_cell.angle_beta   90.00
_cell.angle_gamma   90.00
#
_symmetry.space_group_name_H-M   'P 1'
#
loop_
_entity.id
_entity.type
_entity.pdbx_description
1 polymer ?
#
loop_
_entity_poly.entity_id
_entity_poly.type
_entity_poly.pdbx_seq_one_letter_code
_entity_poly.pdbx_strand_id
1 'polypeptide(L)'
;MNDQLAMVAWCDPDGRRFRLSWSGITVGALIVTRQRLTYVMGAEEVFTLPLPGANLDWRKSTRMFASRFDIHLPDGKFRFYLSPPGNDAPRPDPVVLQTISDALEERSGIALAHGPSGMVSDNLVTNVLDLRDALAQLRAGNRNEEILRAFISEC
;
A
#
# COMPACT_ATOMS: atom_id res chain seq x y z
N MET A 1 0.32 3.36 19.88
CA MET A 1 -0.29 3.20 18.55
C MET A 1 0.79 3.43 17.49
N ASN A 2 0.69 2.75 16.35
CA ASN A 2 1.56 3.02 15.21
C ASN A 2 1.13 4.34 14.57
N ASP A 3 2.07 5.25 14.32
CA ASP A 3 1.77 6.56 13.68
C ASP A 3 2.01 6.54 12.17
N GLN A 4 2.32 5.35 11.65
CA GLN A 4 2.65 5.11 10.25
C GLN A 4 2.25 3.68 9.86
N LEU A 5 1.88 3.53 8.59
CA LEU A 5 1.56 2.31 7.90
C LEU A 5 2.33 2.31 6.57
N ALA A 6 2.98 1.20 6.23
CA ALA A 6 3.66 1.03 4.95
C ALA A 6 3.21 -0.29 4.32
N MET A 7 2.89 -0.28 3.04
CA MET A 7 2.44 -1.47 2.30
C MET A 7 2.76 -1.38 0.82
N VAL A 8 2.75 -2.54 0.15
CA VAL A 8 2.84 -2.61 -1.31
C VAL A 8 1.50 -2.17 -1.91
N ALA A 9 1.56 -1.36 -2.97
CA ALA A 9 0.40 -1.02 -3.77
C ALA A 9 0.73 -0.97 -5.27
N TRP A 10 -0.23 -1.42 -6.09
CA TRP A 10 -0.18 -1.29 -7.54
C TRP A 10 -0.93 -0.02 -7.96
N CYS A 11 -0.31 0.82 -8.77
CA CYS A 11 -0.87 2.09 -9.21
C CYS A 11 -1.19 2.06 -10.71
N ASP A 12 -2.46 2.30 -11.04
CA ASP A 12 -2.94 2.59 -12.39
C ASP A 12 -3.10 4.12 -12.53
N PRO A 13 -2.14 4.83 -13.14
CA PRO A 13 -2.18 6.29 -13.27
C PRO A 13 -3.30 6.77 -14.20
N ASP A 14 -3.76 5.92 -15.12
CA ASP A 14 -4.84 6.25 -16.05
C ASP A 14 -6.23 6.01 -15.45
N GLY A 15 -6.32 5.34 -14.29
CA GLY A 15 -7.57 5.04 -13.59
C GLY A 15 -8.64 4.35 -14.44
N ARG A 16 -8.24 3.57 -15.45
CA ARG A 16 -9.15 3.07 -16.51
C ARG A 16 -10.20 2.14 -15.91
N ARG A 17 -11.43 2.20 -16.45
CA ARG A 17 -12.51 1.28 -16.01
C ARG A 17 -12.25 -0.16 -16.41
N PHE A 18 -11.56 -0.36 -17.53
CA PHE A 18 -11.25 -1.66 -18.10
C PHE A 18 -9.83 -1.64 -18.68
N ARG A 19 -9.04 -2.68 -18.38
CA ARG A 19 -7.73 -2.91 -18.97
C ARG A 19 -7.68 -4.35 -19.49
N LEU A 20 -7.16 -4.52 -20.70
CA LEU A 20 -6.87 -5.82 -21.30
C LEU A 20 -5.54 -6.41 -20.81
N SER A 21 -4.65 -5.56 -20.30
CA SER A 21 -3.39 -5.94 -19.69
C SER A 21 -3.06 -5.02 -18.51
N TRP A 22 -2.51 -5.62 -17.46
CA TRP A 22 -2.04 -4.96 -16.25
C TRP A 22 -0.54 -4.68 -16.26
N SER A 23 0.19 -5.12 -17.28
CA SER A 23 1.66 -4.92 -17.39
C SER A 23 2.11 -3.45 -17.34
N GLY A 24 1.23 -2.51 -17.71
CA GLY A 24 1.51 -1.07 -17.70
C GLY A 24 0.98 -0.32 -16.48
N ILE A 25 0.73 -1.01 -15.36
CA ILE A 25 0.61 -0.35 -14.05
C ILE A 25 1.99 -0.31 -13.39
N THR A 26 2.13 0.52 -12.36
CA THR A 26 3.36 0.55 -11.56
C THR A 26 3.15 -0.10 -10.20
N VAL A 27 4.24 -0.43 -9.52
CA VAL A 27 4.22 -1.05 -8.20
C VAL A 27 5.18 -0.30 -7.30
N GLY A 28 4.74 -0.01 -6.08
CA GLY A 28 5.46 0.87 -5.19
C GLY A 28 5.05 0.70 -3.73
N ALA A 29 5.72 1.45 -2.88
CA ALA A 29 5.43 1.54 -1.46
C ALA A 29 4.40 2.66 -1.24
N LEU A 30 3.26 2.32 -0.67
CA LEU A 30 2.30 3.26 -0.12
C LEU A 30 2.59 3.44 1.35
N ILE A 31 3.01 4.64 1.73
CA ILE A 31 3.37 5.02 3.10
C ILE A 31 2.35 6.05 3.58
N VAL A 32 1.68 5.74 4.68
CA VAL A 32 0.63 6.58 5.26
C VAL A 32 0.99 6.88 6.69
N THR A 33 1.07 8.16 7.01
CA THR A 33 1.26 8.68 8.38
C THR A 33 0.01 9.46 8.78
N ARG A 34 -0.08 9.92 10.03
CA ARG A 34 -1.17 10.80 10.46
C ARG A 34 -1.27 12.11 9.66
N GLN A 35 -0.15 12.56 9.09
CA GLN A 35 -0.09 13.86 8.43
C GLN A 35 -0.11 13.75 6.91
N ARG A 36 0.40 12.64 6.35
CA ARG A 36 0.70 12.55 4.92
C ARG A 36 0.47 11.14 4.38
N LEU A 37 0.12 11.09 3.11
CA LEU A 37 0.11 9.88 2.30
C LEU A 37 1.15 10.08 1.18
N THR A 38 2.07 9.13 1.05
CA THR A 38 3.19 9.15 0.12
C THR A 38 3.20 7.87 -0.70
N TYR A 39 3.46 7.98 -1.99
CA TYR A 39 3.66 6.84 -2.87
C TYR A 39 5.05 6.90 -3.52
N VAL A 40 5.82 5.83 -3.37
CA VAL A 40 7.21 5.72 -3.82
C VAL A 40 7.35 4.53 -4.78
N MET A 41 7.96 4.73 -5.93
CA MET A 41 8.31 3.68 -6.89
C MET A 41 9.82 3.46 -6.88
N GLY A 42 10.26 2.33 -6.34
CA GLY A 42 11.69 2.09 -6.08
C GLY A 42 12.24 3.12 -5.11
N ALA A 43 13.13 4.00 -5.58
CA ALA A 43 13.71 5.11 -4.82
C ALA A 43 13.11 6.49 -5.17
N GLU A 44 12.15 6.54 -6.10
CA GLU A 44 11.55 7.79 -6.57
C GLU A 44 10.21 8.05 -5.87
N GLU A 45 10.09 9.19 -5.20
CA GLU A 45 8.81 9.68 -4.69
C GLU A 45 7.94 10.14 -5.86
N VAL A 46 6.79 9.47 -6.08
CA VAL A 46 5.84 9.83 -7.13
C VAL A 46 4.98 11.00 -6.69
N PHE A 47 4.49 10.94 -5.45
CA PHE A 47 3.79 12.05 -4.82
C PHE A 47 3.78 11.92 -3.30
N THR A 48 3.60 13.07 -2.65
CA THR A 48 3.24 13.19 -1.24
C THR A 48 2.11 14.21 -1.12
N LEU A 49 1.06 13.86 -0.37
CA LEU A 49 -0.02 14.79 -0.05
C LEU A 49 -0.37 14.79 1.44
N PRO A 50 -0.88 15.90 1.98
CA PRO A 50 -1.46 15.93 3.32
C PRO A 50 -2.65 14.97 3.42
N LEU A 51 -2.68 14.11 4.44
CA LEU A 51 -3.76 13.16 4.65
C LEU A 51 -5.13 13.84 4.85
N PRO A 52 -5.26 14.97 5.61
CA PRO A 52 -6.54 15.68 5.72
C PRO A 52 -7.06 16.25 4.39
N GLY A 53 -6.19 16.40 3.38
CA GLY A 53 -6.56 16.83 2.03
C GLY A 53 -6.70 15.69 1.03
N ALA A 54 -6.46 14.43 1.45
CA ALA A 54 -6.52 13.28 0.57
C ALA A 54 -7.98 12.87 0.30
N ASN A 55 -8.44 13.10 -0.92
CA ASN A 55 -9.73 12.59 -1.36
C ASN A 55 -9.60 11.13 -1.81
N LEU A 56 -9.94 10.21 -0.92
CA LEU A 56 -9.85 8.75 -1.09
C LEU A 56 -11.21 8.14 -1.43
N ASP A 57 -11.38 7.83 -2.72
CA ASP A 57 -12.60 7.24 -3.26
C ASP A 57 -12.50 5.71 -3.29
N TRP A 58 -12.97 5.08 -2.22
CA TRP A 58 -12.95 3.63 -2.14
C TRP A 58 -13.93 2.98 -3.11
N ARG A 59 -13.43 2.04 -3.92
CA ARG A 59 -14.26 1.27 -4.84
C ARG A 59 -14.67 -0.03 -4.16
N LYS A 60 -15.91 -0.47 -4.40
CA LYS A 60 -16.40 -1.76 -3.88
C LYS A 60 -15.45 -2.88 -4.33
N SER A 61 -14.73 -3.45 -3.38
CA SER A 61 -14.05 -4.72 -3.51
C SER A 61 -15.09 -5.83 -3.26
N THR A 62 -15.11 -6.84 -4.12
CA THR A 62 -15.79 -8.09 -3.79
C THR A 62 -14.70 -9.10 -3.46
N ARG A 63 -15.04 -10.22 -2.82
CA ARG A 63 -14.07 -11.30 -2.55
C ARG A 63 -13.36 -11.83 -3.81
N MET A 64 -13.87 -11.51 -5.01
CA MET A 64 -13.32 -11.93 -6.30
C MET A 64 -12.47 -10.86 -7.00
N PHE A 65 -12.37 -9.64 -6.44
CA PHE A 65 -11.60 -8.55 -7.05
C PHE A 65 -10.64 -7.93 -6.06
N ALA A 66 -9.49 -7.45 -6.56
CA ALA A 66 -8.52 -6.73 -5.76
C ALA A 66 -9.15 -5.48 -5.12
N SER A 67 -8.89 -5.31 -3.82
CA SER A 67 -9.19 -4.09 -3.09
C SER A 67 -8.55 -2.89 -3.73
N ARG A 68 -9.34 -1.83 -3.94
CA ARG A 68 -8.87 -0.65 -4.67
C ARG A 68 -9.59 0.63 -4.27
N PHE A 69 -8.87 1.72 -4.39
CA PHE A 69 -9.38 3.07 -4.18
C PHE A 69 -8.75 4.02 -5.19
N ASP A 70 -9.40 5.16 -5.39
CA ASP A 70 -8.88 6.22 -6.23
C ASP A 70 -8.37 7.37 -5.34
N ILE A 71 -7.20 7.94 -5.65
CA ILE A 71 -6.71 9.21 -5.11
C ILE A 71 -6.90 10.28 -6.18
N HIS A 72 -7.49 11.41 -5.78
CA HIS A 72 -7.58 12.60 -6.61
C HIS A 72 -6.47 13.60 -6.24
N LEU A 73 -5.58 13.87 -7.19
CA LEU A 73 -4.58 14.94 -7.12
C LEU A 73 -5.00 16.10 -8.05
N PRO A 74 -4.44 17.30 -7.91
CA PRO A 74 -4.77 18.44 -8.77
C PRO A 74 -4.52 18.17 -10.27
N ASP A 75 -3.55 17.33 -10.59
CA ASP A 75 -3.08 16.99 -11.92
C ASP A 75 -3.75 15.73 -12.50
N GLY A 76 -4.47 14.95 -11.69
CA GLY A 76 -5.09 13.72 -12.18
C GLY A 76 -5.67 12.82 -11.10
N LYS A 77 -6.07 11.62 -11.53
CA LYS A 77 -6.63 10.60 -10.63
C LYS A 77 -5.83 9.31 -10.76
N PHE A 78 -5.31 8.84 -9.63
CA PHE A 78 -4.53 7.61 -9.55
C PHE A 78 -5.38 6.51 -8.91
N ARG A 79 -5.42 5.33 -9.52
CA ARG A 79 -6.10 4.18 -8.90
C ARG A 79 -5.08 3.25 -8.26
N PHE A 80 -5.30 2.93 -7.00
CA PHE A 80 -4.47 2.02 -6.24
C PHE A 80 -5.17 0.69 -6.02
N TYR A 81 -4.42 -0.39 -6.13
CA TYR A 81 -4.82 -1.74 -5.77
C TYR A 81 -3.91 -2.24 -4.64
N LEU A 82 -4.49 -2.92 -3.66
CA LEU A 82 -3.77 -3.47 -2.50
C LEU A 82 -3.40 -4.95 -2.67
N SER A 83 -3.67 -5.50 -3.85
CA SER A 83 -3.22 -6.80 -4.33
C SER A 83 -3.09 -6.75 -5.86
N PRO A 84 -2.37 -7.69 -6.50
CA PRO A 84 -2.24 -7.71 -7.95
C PRO A 84 -3.61 -7.73 -8.64
N PRO A 85 -3.92 -6.79 -9.54
CA PRO A 85 -5.21 -6.73 -10.21
C PRO A 85 -5.40 -7.79 -11.31
N GLY A 86 -4.33 -8.50 -11.69
CA GLY A 86 -4.34 -9.59 -12.65
C GLY A 86 -3.00 -10.33 -12.69
N ASN A 87 -2.96 -11.45 -13.40
CA ASN A 87 -1.79 -12.34 -13.44
C ASN A 87 -0.57 -11.72 -14.16
N ASP A 88 -0.80 -10.76 -15.06
CA ASP A 88 0.23 -10.03 -15.82
C ASP A 88 0.60 -8.69 -15.16
N ALA A 89 0.08 -8.40 -13.97
CA ALA A 89 0.51 -7.26 -13.18
C ALA A 89 2.00 -7.42 -12.81
N PRO A 90 2.80 -6.33 -12.81
CA PRO A 90 4.19 -6.40 -12.41
C PRO A 90 4.32 -6.86 -10.96
N ARG A 91 5.44 -7.52 -10.67
CA ARG A 91 5.79 -7.89 -9.30
C ARG A 91 6.50 -6.73 -8.60
N PRO A 92 6.32 -6.58 -7.28
CA PRO A 92 7.12 -5.65 -6.50
C PRO A 92 8.60 -5.93 -6.68
N ASP A 93 9.38 -4.88 -6.99
CA ASP A 93 10.83 -4.93 -7.01
C ASP A 93 11.36 -5.10 -5.57
N PRO A 94 12.43 -5.89 -5.33
CA PRO A 94 13.10 -5.95 -4.04
C PRO A 94 13.37 -4.59 -3.38
N VAL A 95 13.69 -3.55 -4.18
CA VAL A 95 13.89 -2.18 -3.67
C VAL A 95 12.63 -1.63 -3.00
N VAL A 96 11.45 -1.91 -3.55
CA VAL A 96 10.16 -1.48 -2.94
C VAL A 96 9.97 -2.11 -1.56
N LEU A 97 10.36 -3.38 -1.41
CA LEU A 97 10.29 -4.06 -0.11
C LEU A 97 11.28 -3.46 0.88
N GLN A 98 12.48 -3.13 0.43
CA GLN A 98 13.47 -2.46 1.27
C GLN A 98 12.95 -1.10 1.74
N THR A 99 12.38 -0.30 0.85
CA THR A 99 11.75 0.98 1.21
C THR A 99 10.64 0.80 2.26
N ILE A 100 9.83 -0.26 2.17
CA ILE A 100 8.84 -0.58 3.20
C ILE A 100 9.51 -0.99 4.51
N SER A 101 10.55 -1.84 4.46
CA SER A 101 11.30 -2.26 5.65
C SER A 101 11.93 -1.05 6.36
N ASP A 102 12.63 -0.21 5.62
CA ASP A 102 13.30 1.01 6.12
C ASP A 102 12.28 1.95 6.76
N ALA A 103 11.13 2.18 6.10
CA ALA A 103 10.05 3.01 6.61
C ALA A 103 9.44 2.46 7.92
N LEU A 104 9.47 1.15 8.14
CA LEU A 104 9.05 0.51 9.39
C LEU A 104 10.17 0.51 10.44
N GLU A 105 11.43 0.34 10.04
CA GLU A 105 12.62 0.28 10.90
C GLU A 105 13.05 1.63 11.47
N GLU A 106 12.87 2.73 10.73
CA GLU A 106 13.15 4.10 11.21
C GLU A 106 12.39 4.41 12.52
N ARG A 107 11.30 3.66 12.79
CA ARG A 107 10.56 3.72 14.06
C ARG A 107 11.10 2.77 15.13
N SER A 108 11.64 1.61 14.75
CA SER A 108 12.25 0.64 15.68
C SER A 108 13.51 1.20 16.36
N GLY A 109 14.23 2.11 15.70
CA GLY A 109 15.40 2.80 16.28
C GLY A 109 15.09 3.71 17.47
N ILE A 110 13.84 4.17 17.63
CA ILE A 110 13.40 4.99 18.78
C ILE A 110 12.83 4.11 19.92
N ALA A 111 12.39 2.89 19.62
CA ALA A 111 11.82 1.95 20.59
C ALA A 111 12.88 1.13 21.36
N LEU A 112 14.15 1.12 20.93
CA LEU A 112 15.22 0.33 21.56
C LEU A 112 15.78 0.92 22.86
N ALA A 113 15.26 2.06 23.35
CA ALA A 113 15.75 2.67 24.59
C ALA A 113 15.09 2.12 25.87
N HIS A 114 13.88 1.53 25.85
CA HIS A 114 13.16 1.17 27.09
C HIS A 114 12.38 -0.16 26.98
N GLY A 115 13.03 -1.28 27.31
CA GLY A 115 12.38 -2.45 27.90
C GLY A 115 11.50 -3.33 26.99
N PRO A 116 11.23 -4.59 27.41
CA PRO A 116 10.98 -5.70 26.50
C PRO A 116 9.51 -5.83 26.08
N SER A 117 9.29 -6.50 24.94
CA SER A 117 8.00 -6.89 24.37
C SER A 117 7.19 -5.79 23.69
N GLY A 118 7.45 -5.61 22.41
CA GLY A 118 6.48 -5.10 21.46
C GLY A 118 6.69 -5.85 20.15
N MET A 119 5.80 -6.81 19.87
CA MET A 119 5.71 -7.49 18.58
C MET A 119 5.74 -6.44 17.46
N VAL A 120 6.91 -6.20 16.88
CA VAL A 120 7.00 -5.74 15.50
C VAL A 120 6.23 -6.81 14.74
N SER A 121 5.15 -6.40 14.11
CA SER A 121 4.26 -7.30 13.39
C SER A 121 5.04 -7.94 12.22
N ASP A 122 5.71 -9.05 12.50
CA ASP A 122 6.20 -10.03 11.52
C ASP A 122 5.07 -10.46 10.55
N ASN A 123 3.82 -10.16 10.91
CA ASN A 123 2.61 -10.43 10.15
C ASN A 123 2.20 -9.36 9.10
N LEU A 124 2.87 -8.21 9.00
CA LEU A 124 2.48 -7.14 8.05
C LEU A 124 3.33 -7.13 6.77
N VAL A 125 4.59 -7.57 6.85
CA VAL A 125 5.49 -7.76 5.70
C VAL A 125 5.45 -9.20 5.19
N THR A 126 4.74 -10.11 5.86
CA THR A 126 4.61 -11.50 5.42
C THR A 126 3.94 -11.56 4.05
N ASN A 127 4.81 -11.72 3.06
CA ASN A 127 4.61 -12.66 1.98
C ASN A 127 3.58 -12.30 0.91
N VAL A 128 3.28 -11.01 0.68
CA VAL A 128 2.61 -10.64 -0.60
C VAL A 128 3.40 -11.19 -1.82
N LEU A 129 4.72 -11.36 -1.68
CA LEU A 129 5.60 -11.98 -2.68
C LEU A 129 5.71 -13.52 -2.62
N ASP A 130 5.63 -14.14 -1.43
CA ASP A 130 5.69 -15.61 -1.32
C ASP A 130 4.32 -16.28 -1.51
N LEU A 131 3.23 -15.50 -1.46
CA LEU A 131 1.90 -15.97 -1.78
C LEU A 131 1.77 -16.14 -3.29
N ARG A 132 2.14 -17.32 -3.79
CA ARG A 132 1.94 -17.70 -5.21
C ARG A 132 0.45 -17.90 -5.57
N ASP A 133 -0.41 -18.09 -4.57
CA ASP A 133 -1.84 -18.30 -4.77
C ASP A 133 -2.57 -16.95 -4.88
N ALA A 134 -3.25 -16.74 -6.01
CA ALA A 134 -4.05 -15.55 -6.30
C ALA A 134 -5.11 -15.29 -5.20
N LEU A 135 -5.70 -16.34 -4.62
CA LEU A 135 -6.67 -16.19 -3.54
C LEU A 135 -6.03 -15.64 -2.26
N ALA A 136 -4.81 -16.07 -1.96
CA ALA A 136 -4.09 -15.57 -0.79
C ALA A 136 -3.68 -14.11 -0.97
N GLN A 137 -3.22 -13.73 -2.16
CA GLN A 137 -2.93 -12.33 -2.50
C GLN A 137 -4.18 -11.44 -2.41
N LEU A 138 -5.33 -11.91 -2.90
CA LEU A 138 -6.60 -11.20 -2.77
C LEU A 138 -7.03 -11.02 -1.31
N ARG A 139 -6.89 -12.06 -0.47
CA ARG A 139 -7.17 -11.96 0.97
C ARG A 139 -6.26 -10.98 1.67
N ALA A 140 -4.96 -11.00 1.36
CA ALA A 140 -3.99 -10.03 1.89
C ALA A 140 -4.37 -8.60 1.49
N GLY A 141 -4.76 -8.37 0.22
CA GLY A 141 -5.21 -7.05 -0.23
C GLY A 141 -6.48 -6.55 0.47
N ASN A 142 -7.47 -7.43 0.68
CA ASN A 142 -8.67 -7.08 1.46
C ASN A 142 -8.32 -6.74 2.91
N ARG A 143 -7.38 -7.47 3.52
CA ARG A 143 -6.92 -7.18 4.88
C ARG A 143 -6.17 -5.85 4.96
N ASN A 144 -5.35 -5.53 3.96
CA ASN A 144 -4.67 -4.24 3.85
C ASN A 144 -5.67 -3.09 3.69
N GLU A 145 -6.76 -3.29 2.95
CA GLU A 145 -7.86 -2.31 2.86
C GLU A 145 -8.48 -2.03 4.24
N GLU A 146 -8.81 -3.08 5.00
CA GLU A 146 -9.37 -2.93 6.36
C GLU A 146 -8.43 -2.13 7.27
N ILE A 147 -7.14 -2.49 7.27
CA ILE A 147 -6.12 -1.84 8.10
C ILE A 147 -5.95 -0.37 7.69
N LEU A 148 -5.84 -0.10 6.38
CA LEU A 148 -5.66 1.25 5.87
C LEU A 148 -6.86 2.16 6.19
N ARG A 149 -8.08 1.65 6.02
CA ARG A 149 -9.31 2.39 6.37
C ARG A 149 -9.37 2.72 7.86
N ALA A 150 -9.08 1.72 8.71
CA ALA A 150 -9.07 1.92 10.15
C ALA A 150 -8.03 2.99 10.54
N PHE A 151 -6.81 2.86 10.02
CA PHE A 151 -5.73 3.83 10.27
C PHE A 151 -6.13 5.25 9.87
N ILE A 152 -6.68 5.44 8.67
CA ILE A 152 -7.10 6.76 8.19
C ILE A 152 -8.26 7.32 9.02
N SER A 153 -9.20 6.49 9.47
CA SER A 153 -10.34 6.94 10.27
C SER A 153 -9.96 7.40 11.69
N GLU A 154 -8.78 7.00 12.17
CA GLU A 154 -8.22 7.39 13.46
C GLU A 154 -7.33 8.65 13.38
N CYS A 155 -7.06 9.14 12.16
CA CYS A 155 -6.27 10.34 11.90
C CYS A 155 -7.14 11.59 11.84
#